data_AF-A0A924BNM7-F1
#
_entry.id   AF-A0A924BNM7-F1
#
_cell.length_a   1.000
_cell.length_b   1.000
_cell.length_c   1.000
_cell.angle_alpha   90.00
_cell.angle_beta   90.00
_cell.angle_gamma   90.00
#
_symmetry.space_group_name_H-M   'P 1'
#
loop_
_entity.id
_entity.type
_entity.pdbx_description
1 polymer ?
#
loop_
_entity_poly.entity_id
_entity_poly.type
_entity_poly.pdbx_seq_one_letter_code
_entity_poly.pdbx_strand_id
1 'polypeptide(L)' 'MKDFIIPDRDYGTPAAKSKQMVTLTIDGFAVTVPEGTSIMRAAAEAGIQVPKLCATDSIDAFGSCRLCLVEI' A
#
# COMPACT_ATOMS: atom_id res chain seq x y z
N MET A 1 21.95 -22.62 -6.90
CA MET A 1 20.52 -22.73 -6.51
C MET A 1 20.10 -21.49 -5.72
N LYS A 2 20.29 -20.29 -6.31
CA LYS A 2 19.92 -18.99 -5.72
C LYS A 2 19.45 -18.08 -6.85
N ASP A 3 18.47 -18.55 -7.60
CA ASP A 3 17.83 -17.80 -8.69
C ASP A 3 16.30 -17.83 -8.52
N PHE A 4 15.83 -17.90 -7.26
CA PHE A 4 14.43 -17.62 -6.95
C PHE A 4 14.26 -16.11 -7.02
N ILE A 5 13.83 -15.67 -8.21
CA ILE A 5 13.15 -14.42 -8.53
C ILE A 5 12.58 -13.78 -7.26
N ILE A 6 13.10 -12.62 -6.88
CA ILE A 6 12.47 -11.78 -5.85
C ILE A 6 11.11 -11.40 -6.44
N PRO A 7 9.97 -11.84 -5.86
CA PRO A 7 8.68 -11.44 -6.38
C PRO A 7 8.59 -9.93 -6.29
N ASP A 8 8.15 -9.28 -7.36
CA ASP A 8 7.75 -7.87 -7.34
C ASP A 8 6.89 -7.65 -6.10
N ARG A 9 7.29 -6.69 -5.27
CA ARG A 9 6.64 -6.44 -3.98
C ARG A 9 5.27 -5.85 -4.25
N ASP A 10 4.22 -6.63 -4.00
CA ASP A 10 2.84 -6.19 -4.14
C ASP A 10 2.48 -5.14 -3.08
N TYR A 11 2.20 -3.91 -3.53
CA TYR A 11 1.86 -2.77 -2.66
C TYR A 11 0.38 -2.72 -2.23
N GLY A 12 -0.41 -3.72 -2.61
CA GLY A 12 -1.80 -3.91 -2.19
C GLY A 12 -2.82 -3.13 -2.99
N THR A 13 -2.49 -1.93 -3.48
CA THR A 13 -3.36 -1.18 -4.40
C THR A 13 -2.55 -0.54 -5.53
N PRO A 14 -3.19 -0.23 -6.68
CA PRO A 14 -2.54 0.46 -7.79
C PRO A 14 -1.94 1.82 -7.38
N ALA A 15 -1.00 2.31 -8.19
CA ALA A 15 -0.32 3.58 -7.93
C ALA A 15 -1.25 4.75 -8.25
N ALA A 16 -1.28 5.75 -7.38
CA ALA A 16 -1.92 7.01 -7.71
C ALA A 16 -1.10 7.75 -8.77
N LYS A 17 -1.78 8.47 -9.67
CA LYS A 17 -1.19 9.18 -10.80
C LYS A 17 -1.04 10.69 -10.56
N SER A 18 -1.42 11.18 -9.38
CA SER A 18 -1.37 12.60 -9.07
C SER A 18 0.09 13.10 -9.03
N LYS A 19 0.27 14.37 -9.41
CA LYS A 19 1.55 15.09 -9.24
C LYS A 19 1.62 15.86 -7.92
N GLN A 20 0.46 16.05 -7.26
CA GLN A 20 0.40 16.69 -5.96
C GLN A 20 0.79 15.67 -4.88
N MET A 21 1.64 16.08 -3.94
CA MET A 21 2.09 15.24 -2.83
C MET A 21 1.34 15.61 -1.56
N VAL A 22 0.95 14.61 -0.79
CA VAL A 22 0.33 14.78 0.54
C VAL A 22 1.21 14.09 1.58
N THR A 23 1.26 14.65 2.78
CA THR A 23 2.02 14.08 3.90
C THR A 23 1.06 13.65 5.00
N LEU A 24 1.23 12.43 5.48
CA LEU A 24 0.47 11.82 6.58
C LEU A 24 1.41 11.11 7.54
N THR A 25 0.89 10.73 8.72
CA THR A 25 1.63 9.93 9.69
C THR A 25 1.02 8.54 9.75
N ILE A 26 1.83 7.49 9.59
CA ILE A 26 1.42 6.08 9.71
C ILE A 26 2.32 5.44 10.76
N ASP A 27 1.73 4.90 11.83
CA ASP A 27 2.44 4.32 12.98
C ASP A 27 3.56 5.22 13.56
N GLY A 28 3.34 6.54 13.55
CA GLY A 28 4.30 7.54 14.04
C GLY A 28 5.36 7.96 13.02
N PHE A 29 5.40 7.38 11.83
CA PHE A 29 6.32 7.75 10.75
C PHE A 29 5.68 8.72 9.77
N ALA A 30 6.38 9.80 9.45
CA ALA A 30 5.95 10.73 8.40
C ALA A 30 6.13 10.08 7.02
N VAL A 31 5.07 10.05 6.23
CA VAL A 31 5.00 9.44 4.91
C VAL A 31 4.47 10.46 3.92
N THR A 32 5.14 10.63 2.78
CA THR A 32 4.73 11.55 1.73
C THR A 32 4.47 10.77 0.44
N VAL A 33 3.23 10.82 -0.05
CA VAL A 33 2.77 10.04 -1.21
C VAL A 33 1.97 10.91 -2.16
N PRO A 34 1.78 10.51 -3.44
CA PRO A 34 0.88 11.22 -4.34
C PRO A 34 -0.54 11.27 -3.78
N GLU A 35 -1.24 12.38 -4.01
CA GLU A 35 -2.65 12.52 -3.67
C GLU A 35 -3.49 11.41 -4.32
N GLY A 36 -4.43 10.84 -3.54
CA GLY A 36 -5.25 9.71 -3.95
C GLY A 36 -4.60 8.33 -3.73
N THR A 37 -3.38 8.28 -3.20
CA THR A 37 -2.77 7.01 -2.75
C THR A 37 -3.58 6.41 -1.60
N SER A 38 -3.84 5.10 -1.65
CA SER A 38 -4.52 4.40 -0.55
C SER A 38 -3.65 4.31 0.70
N ILE A 39 -4.26 4.24 1.88
CA ILE A 39 -3.53 4.03 3.14
C ILE A 39 -2.71 2.72 3.09
N MET A 40 -3.27 1.65 2.50
CA MET A 40 -2.57 0.37 2.34
C MET A 40 -1.28 0.51 1.54
N ARG A 41 -1.29 1.24 0.43
CA ARG A 41 -0.11 1.48 -0.38
C ARG A 41 0.89 2.41 0.31
N ALA A 42 0.41 3.49 0.93
CA ALA A 42 1.26 4.41 1.67
C ALA A 42 2.01 3.70 2.81
N ALA A 43 1.33 2.82 3.54
CA ALA A 43 1.95 1.96 4.55
C ALA A 43 3.00 1.03 3.93
N ALA A 44 2.68 0.37 2.81
CA ALA A 44 3.62 -0.53 2.13
C ALA A 44 4.88 0.18 1.63
N GLU A 45 4.75 1.41 1.08
CA GLU A 45 5.88 2.27 0.68
C GLU A 45 6.74 2.70 1.88
N ALA A 46 6.12 2.88 3.05
CA ALA A 46 6.80 3.14 4.33
C ALA A 46 7.41 1.88 4.98
N GLY A 47 7.28 0.69 4.37
CA GLY A 47 7.78 -0.57 4.92
C GLY A 47 6.83 -1.25 5.92
N ILE A 48 5.66 -0.66 6.19
CA ILE A 48 4.66 -1.16 7.12
C ILE A 48 3.72 -2.13 6.37
N GLN A 49 3.60 -3.36 6.86
CA GLN A 49 2.75 -4.37 6.22
C GLN A 49 1.36 -4.41 6.84
N VAL A 50 0.35 -4.16 6.02
CA VAL A 50 -1.07 -4.33 6.38
C VAL A 50 -1.58 -5.65 5.79
N PRO A 51 -2.18 -6.55 6.58
CA PRO A 51 -2.64 -7.85 6.10
C PRO A 51 -3.75 -7.69 5.04
N LYS A 52 -3.64 -8.45 3.95
CA LYS A 52 -4.57 -8.40 2.81
C LYS A 52 -4.74 -9.77 2.16
N LEU A 53 -5.96 -10.06 1.72
CA LEU A 53 -6.28 -11.22 0.85
C LEU A 53 -6.93 -10.81 -0.47
N CYS A 54 -7.71 -9.72 -0.48
CA CYS A 54 -8.50 -9.29 -1.64
C CYS A 54 -7.96 -8.02 -2.32
N ALA A 55 -6.68 -7.69 -2.11
CA ALA A 55 -6.08 -6.46 -2.62
C ALA A 55 -4.69 -6.77 -3.18
N THR A 56 -4.43 -6.28 -4.39
CA THR A 56 -3.14 -6.36 -5.10
C THR A 56 -2.97 -5.10 -5.95
N ASP A 57 -1.75 -4.72 -6.28
CA ASP A 57 -1.45 -3.54 -7.10
C ASP A 57 -1.81 -3.68 -8.58
N SER A 58 -2.15 -4.89 -9.01
CA SER A 58 -2.50 -5.21 -10.40
C SER A 58 -3.98 -5.00 -10.74
N ILE A 59 -4.86 -4.86 -9.75
CA ILE A 59 -6.30 -4.64 -9.92
C ILE A 59 -6.86 -3.68 -8.87
N ASP A 60 -8.05 -3.13 -9.14
CA ASP A 60 -8.73 -2.27 -8.17
C ASP A 60 -9.14 -3.04 -6.90
N ALA A 61 -9.04 -2.36 -5.76
CA ALA A 61 -9.35 -2.94 -4.46
C ALA A 61 -10.87 -3.16 -4.28
N PHE A 62 -11.25 -4.34 -3.77
CA PHE A 62 -12.67 -4.71 -3.60
C PHE A 62 -13.19 -4.62 -2.16
N GLY A 63 -12.34 -4.82 -1.15
CA GLY A 63 -12.74 -4.74 0.27
C GLY A 63 -13.54 -5.94 0.81
N SER A 64 -13.40 -7.13 0.22
CA SER A 64 -14.07 -8.37 0.68
C SER A 64 -13.53 -8.89 2.01
N CYS A 65 -12.20 -9.01 2.14
CA CYS A 65 -11.60 -9.72 3.28
C CYS A 65 -11.61 -8.94 4.60
N ARG A 66 -11.73 -7.61 4.54
CA ARG A 66 -11.72 -6.70 5.72
C ARG A 66 -10.56 -6.88 6.70
N LEU A 67 -9.48 -7.55 6.30
CA LEU A 67 -8.28 -7.71 7.14
C LEU A 67 -7.47 -6.41 7.26
N CYS A 68 -7.58 -5.52 6.27
CA CYS A 68 -6.83 -4.28 6.21
C CYS A 68 -7.50 -3.10 6.95
N LEU A 69 -8.31 -3.38 7.97
CA LEU A 69 -8.90 -2.34 8.81
C LEU A 69 -7.82 -1.70 9.68
N VAL A 70 -7.90 -0.38 9.83
CA VAL A 70 -6.96 0.44 10.60
C VAL A 70 -7.73 1.48 11.42
N GLU A 71 -7.10 1.98 12.48
CA GLU A 71 -7.55 3.15 13.23
C GLU A 71 -6.94 4.41 12.61
N ILE A 72 -7.67 5.54 12.70
CA ILE A 72 -7.27 6.84 12.13
C ILE A 72 -7.21 7.87 13.25
#